data_AF-A0A8T4T3X6-F1
#
_entry.id   AF-A0A8T4T3X6-F1
#
_cell.length_a   1.000
_cell.length_b   1.000
_cell.length_c   1.000
_cell.angle_alpha   90.00
_cell.angle_beta   90.00
_cell.angle_gamma   90.00
#
_symmetry.space_group_name_H-M   'P 1'
#
loop_
_entity.id
_entity.type
_entity.pdbx_description
1 polymer ?
#
loop_
_entity_poly.entity_id
_entity_poly.type
_entity_poly.pdbx_seq_one_letter_code
_entity_poly.pdbx_strand_id
1 'polypeptide(L)'
;MPSRISIRKLEGVLRALGMDYLKGGKEWKVLYKEKVITSISIHPGRGDEAVHEKGLTNIFAGKLISDGFDPNKREFSDKLKELKKKFR
;
A
#
# COMPACT_ATOMS: atom_id res chain seq x y z
N MET A 1 -18.97 1.93 5.05
CA MET A 1 -18.30 2.85 4.10
C MET A 1 -16.85 2.44 3.97
N PRO A 2 -16.27 2.28 2.76
CA PRO A 2 -14.85 1.98 2.64
C PRO A 2 -14.02 3.16 3.14
N SER A 3 -13.15 2.92 4.12
CA SER A 3 -12.21 3.92 4.64
C SER A 3 -11.33 4.44 3.52
N ARG A 4 -11.29 5.77 3.39
CA ARG A 4 -10.44 6.49 2.43
C ARG A 4 -9.24 7.08 3.15
N ILE A 5 -8.08 6.98 2.54
CA ILE A 5 -6.81 7.48 3.06
C ILE A 5 -6.30 8.54 2.09
N SER A 6 -5.85 9.67 2.60
CA SER A 6 -5.31 10.75 1.76
C SER A 6 -4.02 10.31 1.06
N ILE A 7 -3.77 10.86 -0.13
CA ILE A 7 -2.50 10.65 -0.85
C ILE A 7 -1.29 10.97 0.01
N ARG A 8 -1.32 12.06 0.79
CA ARG A 8 -0.20 12.44 1.68
C ARG A 8 0.13 11.34 2.68
N LYS A 9 -0.89 10.71 3.29
CA LYS A 9 -0.68 9.60 4.23
C LYS A 9 -0.11 8.39 3.50
N LEU A 10 -0.61 8.08 2.31
CA LEU A 10 -0.07 7.01 1.47
C LEU A 10 1.41 7.25 1.11
N GLU A 11 1.79 8.43 0.62
CA GLU A 11 3.18 8.77 0.28
C GLU A 11 4.09 8.63 1.52
N GLY A 12 3.63 9.06 2.70
CA GLY A 12 4.35 8.87 3.96
C GLY A 12 4.56 7.40 4.31
N VAL A 13 3.54 6.56 4.09
CA VAL A 13 3.65 5.11 4.31
C VAL A 13 4.63 4.46 3.33
N LEU A 14 4.52 4.78 2.03
CA LEU A 14 5.42 4.25 1.00
C LEU A 14 6.88 4.61 1.31
N ARG A 15 7.13 5.87 1.69
CA ARG A 15 8.45 6.33 2.11
C ARG A 15 8.96 5.60 3.35
N ALA A 16 8.12 5.42 4.37
CA ALA A 16 8.48 4.68 5.58
C ALA A 16 8.78 3.20 5.34
N LEU A 17 8.24 2.63 4.25
CA LEU A 17 8.51 1.26 3.83
C LEU A 17 9.68 1.13 2.85
N GLY A 18 10.29 2.24 2.44
CA GLY A 18 11.35 2.24 1.42
C GLY A 18 10.84 1.78 0.05
N MET A 19 9.62 2.16 -0.30
CA MET A 19 9.00 1.83 -1.58
C MET A 19 8.96 3.04 -2.51
N ASP A 20 9.22 2.77 -3.78
CA ASP A 20 9.04 3.71 -4.87
C ASP A 20 7.64 3.58 -5.47
N TYR A 21 7.23 4.57 -6.25
CA TYR A 21 5.96 4.51 -6.94
C TYR A 21 5.97 5.39 -8.20
N LEU A 22 5.21 4.98 -9.20
CA LEU A 22 5.01 5.70 -10.45
C LEU A 22 3.60 6.27 -10.47
N LYS A 23 3.49 7.60 -10.57
CA LYS A 23 2.22 8.31 -10.69
C LYS A 23 1.69 8.19 -12.13
N GLY A 24 0.52 7.60 -12.33
CA GLY A 24 -0.11 7.41 -13.64
C GLY A 24 -1.56 7.87 -13.66
N GLY A 25 -1.79 9.19 -13.72
CA GLY A 25 -3.15 9.75 -13.75
C GLY A 25 -3.99 9.27 -12.56
N LYS A 26 -4.92 8.34 -12.81
CA LYS A 26 -5.82 7.74 -11.79
C LYS A 26 -5.31 6.42 -11.20
N GLU A 27 -4.13 5.97 -11.57
CA GLU A 27 -3.52 4.75 -11.03
C GLU A 27 -2.06 5.01 -10.68
N TRP A 28 -1.64 4.63 -9.49
CA TRP A 28 -0.22 4.61 -9.13
C TRP A 28 0.28 3.18 -9.07
N LYS A 29 1.45 2.93 -9.65
CA LYS A 29 2.13 1.64 -9.54
C LYS A 29 3.12 1.73 -8.39
N VAL A 30 3.07 0.81 -7.45
CA VAL A 30 4.00 0.75 -6.32
C VAL A 30 5.10 -0.26 -6.64
N LEU A 31 6.35 0.16 -6.43
CA LEU A 31 7.55 -0.60 -6.71
C LEU A 31 8.31 -0.88 -5.42
N TYR A 32 8.89 -2.06 -5.34
CA TYR A 32 9.76 -2.46 -4.25
C TYR A 32 10.80 -3.45 -4.78
N LYS A 33 12.09 -3.19 -4.52
CA LYS A 33 13.21 -3.94 -5.10
C LYS A 33 13.10 -4.02 -6.64
N GLU A 34 12.84 -2.87 -7.28
CA GLU A 34 12.71 -2.71 -8.74
C GLU A 34 11.56 -3.52 -9.39
N LYS A 35 10.70 -4.15 -8.60
CA LYS A 35 9.53 -4.90 -9.08
C LYS A 35 8.24 -4.17 -8.73
N VAL A 36 7.31 -4.13 -9.68
CA VAL A 36 5.95 -3.66 -9.42
C VAL A 36 5.25 -4.70 -8.54
N ILE A 37 4.86 -4.30 -7.32
CA ILE A 37 4.17 -5.18 -6.36
C ILE A 37 2.66 -5.03 -6.42
N THR A 38 2.14 -3.83 -6.69
CA THR A 38 0.70 -3.60 -6.85
C THR A 38 0.42 -2.29 -7.59
N SER A 39 -0.76 -2.21 -8.20
CA SER A 39 -1.36 -0.94 -8.63
C SER A 39 -2.40 -0.48 -7.61
N ILE A 40 -2.49 0.82 -7.39
CA ILE A 40 -3.48 1.46 -6.52
C ILE A 40 -4.25 2.52 -7.31
N SER A 41 -5.57 2.40 -7.32
CA SER A 41 -6.43 3.39 -7.96
C SER A 41 -6.56 4.62 -7.08
N ILE A 42 -6.24 5.78 -7.64
CA ILE A 42 -6.41 7.08 -7.02
C ILE A 42 -7.77 7.61 -7.41
N HIS A 43 -8.59 7.89 -6.41
CA HIS A 43 -9.90 8.49 -6.62
C HIS A 43 -9.82 9.99 -6.37
N PRO A 44 -10.22 10.83 -7.35
CA PRO A 44 -10.38 12.25 -7.10
C PRO A 44 -11.51 12.46 -6.10
N GLY A 45 -11.19 13.03 -4.93
CA GLY A 45 -12.17 13.53 -3.98
C GLY A 45 -12.45 15.02 -4.19
N ARG A 46 -13.53 15.54 -3.60
CA ARG A 46 -13.75 17.00 -3.50
C ARG A 46 -12.67 17.57 -2.56
N GLY A 47 -11.55 18.03 -3.12
CA GLY A 47 -10.49 18.74 -2.38
C GLY A 47 -9.18 17.95 -2.21
N ASP A 48 -9.24 16.64 -1.98
CA ASP A 48 -8.05 15.77 -1.84
C ASP A 48 -8.22 14.45 -2.59
N GLU A 49 -7.17 14.06 -3.31
CA GLU A 49 -7.04 12.71 -3.87
C GLU A 49 -6.95 11.68 -2.72
N ALA A 50 -7.67 10.56 -2.88
CA ALA A 50 -7.72 9.53 -1.86
C ALA A 50 -7.59 8.13 -2.45
N VAL A 51 -7.02 7.23 -1.65
CA VAL A 51 -6.97 5.79 -1.92
C VAL A 51 -7.85 5.03 -0.96
N HIS A 52 -8.37 3.90 -1.43
CA HIS A 52 -9.03 2.95 -0.56
C HIS A 52 -8.01 2.30 0.39
N GLU A 53 -8.39 2.09 1.65
CA GLU A 53 -7.57 1.36 2.63
C GLU A 53 -7.18 -0.06 2.15
N LYS A 54 -8.01 -0.66 1.29
CA LYS A 54 -7.69 -1.92 0.60
C LYS A 54 -6.42 -1.81 -0.24
N GLY A 55 -6.17 -0.66 -0.88
CA GLY A 55 -4.93 -0.40 -1.62
C GLY A 55 -3.70 -0.45 -0.71
N LEU A 56 -3.81 0.12 0.50
CA LEU A 56 -2.75 0.05 1.52
C LEU A 56 -2.50 -1.36 2.03
N THR A 57 -3.57 -2.14 2.21
CA THR A 57 -3.45 -3.57 2.55
C THR A 57 -2.70 -4.33 1.46
N ASN A 58 -2.99 -4.08 0.19
CA ASN A 58 -2.32 -4.72 -0.94
C ASN A 58 -0.83 -4.34 -1.01
N ILE A 59 -0.49 -3.09 -0.70
CA ILE A 59 0.91 -2.63 -0.63
C ILE A 59 1.68 -3.42 0.44
N PHE A 60 1.11 -3.54 1.65
CA PHE A 60 1.74 -4.30 2.74
C PHE A 60 1.88 -5.78 2.39
N ALA A 61 0.85 -6.38 1.82
CA ALA A 61 0.87 -7.77 1.36
C ALA A 61 1.95 -7.98 0.29
N GLY A 62 1.99 -7.11 -0.72
CA GLY A 62 3.00 -7.16 -1.78
C GLY A 62 4.42 -7.02 -1.27
N LYS A 63 4.66 -6.14 -0.28
CA LYS A 63 5.96 -6.04 0.41
C LYS A 63 6.38 -7.36 1.02
N LEU A 64 5.49 -7.94 1.83
CA LEU A 64 5.79 -9.16 2.57
C LEU A 64 6.07 -10.32 1.62
N ILE A 65 5.28 -10.47 0.55
CA ILE A 65 5.54 -11.47 -0.49
C ILE A 65 6.92 -11.24 -1.15
N SER A 66 7.27 -9.99 -1.46
CA SER A 66 8.58 -9.63 -2.03
C SER A 66 9.76 -9.74 -1.03
N ASP A 67 9.47 -9.76 0.26
CA ASP A 67 10.42 -10.08 1.33
C ASP A 67 10.53 -11.60 1.57
N GLY A 68 9.73 -12.42 0.88
CA GLY A 68 9.77 -13.88 0.97
C GLY A 68 8.78 -14.49 1.95
N PHE A 69 7.86 -13.70 2.52
CA PHE A 69 6.82 -14.22 3.39
C PHE A 69 5.72 -14.93 2.58
N ASP A 70 5.42 -16.17 2.96
CA ASP A 70 4.37 -16.97 2.33
C ASP A 70 2.98 -16.52 2.83
N PRO A 71 2.07 -16.11 1.93
CA PRO A 71 0.74 -15.61 2.29
C PRO A 71 -0.15 -16.66 2.99
N ASN A 72 0.15 -17.94 2.86
CA ASN A 72 -0.57 -19.02 3.52
C ASN A 72 -0.05 -19.31 4.94
N LYS A 73 1.07 -18.69 5.33
CA LYS A 73 1.64 -18.86 6.68
C LYS A 73 1.02 -17.86 7.65
N ARG A 74 0.92 -18.29 8.90
CA ARG A 74 0.45 -17.45 10.01
C ARG A 74 1.33 -16.21 10.20
N GLU A 75 2.64 -16.35 10.03
CA GLU A 75 3.60 -15.25 10.15
C GLU A 75 3.29 -14.08 9.20
N PHE A 76 2.88 -14.36 7.96
CA PHE A 76 2.45 -13.33 7.01
C PHE A 76 1.24 -12.56 7.54
N SER A 77 0.24 -13.28 8.07
CA SER A 77 -0.96 -12.67 8.63
C SER A 77 -0.64 -11.80 9.86
N ASP A 78 0.26 -12.27 10.72
CA ASP A 78 0.70 -11.52 11.90
C ASP A 78 1.47 -10.26 11.48
N LYS A 79 2.45 -10.38 10.55
CA LYS A 79 3.18 -9.23 10.00
C LYS A 79 2.29 -8.23 9.29
N LEU A 80 1.31 -8.71 8.52
CA LEU A 80 0.33 -7.84 7.85
C LEU A 80 -0.52 -7.08 8.87
N LYS A 81 -0.93 -7.71 9.98
CA LYS A 81 -1.64 -7.05 11.08
C LYS A 81 -0.74 -6.02 11.79
N GLU A 82 0.52 -6.34 12.03
CA GLU A 82 1.48 -5.39 12.62
C GLU A 82 1.64 -4.13 11.75
N LEU A 83 1.83 -4.30 10.43
CA LEU A 83 1.93 -3.19 9.49
C LEU A 83 0.65 -2.35 9.46
N LYS A 84 -0.52 -3.01 9.39
CA LYS A 84 -1.81 -2.31 9.45
C LYS A 84 -1.96 -1.51 10.73
N LYS A 85 -1.56 -2.05 11.89
CA LYS A 85 -1.62 -1.35 13.18
C LYS A 85 -0.65 -0.17 13.24
N LYS A 86 0.56 -0.33 12.70
CA LYS A 86 1.60 0.71 12.69
C LYS A 86 1.21 1.94 11.86
N PHE A 87 0.47 1.73 10.78
CA PHE A 87 0.09 2.78 9.82
C PHE A 87 -1.41 3.14 9.85
N ARG A 88 -2.15 2.66 10.86
CA ARG A 88 -3.57 2.96 11.06
C ARG A 88 -3.79 4.44 11.37
#